data_AF-A0A661Z2X5-F1
#
_entry.id   AF-A0A661Z2X5-F1
#
_cell.length_a   1.000
_cell.length_b   1.000
_cell.length_c   1.000
_cell.angle_alpha   90.00
_cell.angle_beta   90.00
_cell.angle_gamma   90.00
#
_symmetry.space_group_name_H-M   'P 1'
#
loop_
_entity.id
_entity.type
_entity.pdbx_description
1 polymer ?
#
loop_
_entity_poly.entity_id
_entity_poly.type
_entity_poly.pdbx_seq_one_letter_code
_entity_poly.pdbx_strand_id
1 'polypeptide(L)'
;MRIFKYLLIGIFLFTLGRNLIAQKSNVFIEYKYLELTNSQNNIDVIEDNYRNAELVSDSIIINQDENYINAHFYYELAKAYKLGGKSGMCAFSLLRQLILFSNDSLRNGGIQSFIDACANLEIDKSKAVNIYKTGAKGPNTKNFTARLELLIEQSIELYDKEVEKILKQYTFQYEKNTPNSSLKIKQWKYLSDIDLDISSKKDIMNNYNASNTDDIFNNNAKLKNKVLKKVKKHDKNSQALATFTELFNPKK
;
A
#
# COMPACT_ATOMS: atom_id res chain seq x y z
N MET A 1 10.95 -36.17 -30.88
CA MET A 1 10.76 -34.73 -30.53
C MET A 1 9.53 -34.42 -29.66
N ARG A 2 8.39 -35.12 -29.79
CA ARG A 2 7.18 -34.85 -28.96
C ARG A 2 7.33 -35.19 -27.47
N ILE A 3 8.03 -36.28 -27.14
CA ILE A 3 8.23 -36.74 -25.75
C ILE A 3 9.04 -35.74 -24.91
N PHE A 4 10.08 -35.14 -25.50
CA PHE A 4 10.93 -34.14 -24.84
C PHE A 4 10.17 -32.86 -24.46
N LYS A 5 9.17 -32.47 -25.27
CA LYS A 5 8.32 -31.30 -25.02
C LYS A 5 7.39 -31.53 -23.81
N TYR A 6 6.85 -32.72 -23.66
CA TYR A 6 6.01 -33.07 -22.49
C TYR A 6 6.83 -33.27 -21.21
N LEU A 7 8.06 -33.77 -21.32
CA LEU A 7 8.98 -33.89 -20.18
C LEU A 7 9.37 -32.50 -19.62
N LEU A 8 9.69 -31.54 -20.50
CA LEU A 8 9.99 -30.16 -20.10
C LEU A 8 8.79 -29.46 -19.46
N ILE A 9 7.59 -29.67 -19.99
CA ILE A 9 6.34 -29.16 -19.38
C ILE A 9 6.12 -29.80 -18.01
N GLY A 10 6.36 -31.11 -17.86
CA GLY A 10 6.25 -31.82 -16.58
C GLY A 10 7.23 -31.33 -15.52
N ILE A 11 8.51 -31.13 -15.88
CA ILE A 11 9.52 -30.58 -14.99
C ILE A 11 9.17 -29.15 -14.59
N PHE A 12 8.76 -28.32 -15.55
CA PHE A 12 8.35 -26.93 -15.31
C PHE A 12 7.15 -26.85 -14.35
N LEU A 13 6.11 -27.67 -14.59
CA LEU A 13 4.93 -27.77 -13.72
C LEU A 13 5.29 -28.31 -12.33
N PHE A 14 6.22 -29.26 -12.23
CA PHE A 14 6.69 -29.80 -10.95
C PHE A 14 7.49 -28.76 -10.14
N THR A 15 8.35 -27.97 -10.80
CA THR A 15 9.07 -26.85 -10.15
C THR A 15 8.13 -25.74 -9.72
N LEU A 16 7.14 -25.39 -10.55
CA LEU A 16 6.07 -24.44 -10.19
C LEU A 16 5.26 -24.96 -8.98
N GLY A 17 4.88 -26.23 -9.00
CA GLY A 17 4.13 -26.86 -7.90
C GLY A 17 4.91 -26.87 -6.58
N ARG A 18 6.21 -27.16 -6.60
CA ARG A 18 7.06 -27.12 -5.39
C ARG A 18 7.25 -25.69 -4.86
N ASN A 19 7.46 -24.71 -5.73
CA ASN A 19 7.60 -23.32 -5.30
C ASN A 19 6.31 -22.77 -4.68
N LEU A 20 5.14 -23.12 -5.22
CA LEU A 20 3.83 -22.75 -4.66
C LEU A 20 3.56 -23.43 -3.30
N ILE A 21 3.95 -24.69 -3.13
CA ILE A 21 3.79 -25.41 -1.84
C ILE A 21 4.76 -24.86 -0.78
N ALA A 22 6.01 -24.57 -1.16
CA ALA A 22 6.99 -23.96 -0.28
C ALA A 22 6.57 -22.54 0.16
N GLN A 23 6.04 -21.73 -0.75
CA GLN A 23 5.54 -20.39 -0.43
C GLN A 23 4.37 -20.44 0.56
N LYS A 24 3.38 -21.31 0.34
CA LYS A 24 2.25 -21.50 1.27
C LYS A 24 2.70 -21.96 2.66
N SER A 25 3.72 -22.81 2.71
CA SER A 25 4.31 -23.28 3.98
C SER A 25 5.02 -22.15 4.70
N ASN A 26 5.74 -21.27 3.98
CA ASN A 26 6.44 -20.12 4.56
C ASN A 26 5.47 -19.08 5.14
N VAL A 27 4.39 -18.73 4.43
CA VAL A 27 3.40 -17.77 4.95
C VAL A 27 2.74 -18.31 6.22
N PHE A 28 2.40 -19.60 6.26
CA PHE A 28 1.81 -20.22 7.43
C PHE A 28 2.76 -20.21 8.64
N ILE A 29 4.03 -20.58 8.43
CA ILE A 29 5.05 -20.55 9.48
C ILE A 29 5.21 -19.13 10.02
N GLU A 30 5.35 -18.15 9.13
CA GLU A 30 5.56 -16.75 9.50
C GLU A 30 4.35 -16.20 10.28
N TYR A 31 3.13 -16.52 9.82
CA TYR A 31 1.90 -16.20 10.55
C TYR A 31 1.91 -16.78 11.97
N LYS A 32 2.26 -18.06 12.13
CA LYS A 32 2.31 -18.71 13.46
C LYS A 32 3.39 -18.13 14.36
N TYR A 33 4.50 -17.71 13.77
CA TYR A 33 5.57 -17.07 14.52
C TYR A 33 5.18 -15.64 14.96
N LEU A 34 4.49 -14.87 14.11
CA LEU A 34 3.88 -13.59 14.50
C LEU A 34 2.87 -13.77 15.64
N GLU A 35 1.97 -14.76 15.55
CA GLU A 35 1.00 -15.06 16.62
C GLU A 35 1.69 -15.34 17.96
N LEU A 36 2.75 -16.17 17.95
CA LEU A 36 3.53 -16.48 19.13
C LEU A 36 4.23 -15.23 19.70
N THR A 37 4.95 -14.49 18.87
CA THR A 37 5.71 -13.31 19.32
C THR A 37 4.81 -12.19 19.83
N ASN A 38 3.66 -11.96 19.18
CA ASN A 38 2.63 -11.04 19.67
C ASN A 38 2.12 -11.44 21.07
N SER A 39 1.95 -12.73 21.34
CA SER A 39 1.49 -13.20 22.65
C SER A 39 2.50 -12.96 23.79
N GLN A 40 3.79 -12.89 23.45
CA GLN A 40 4.87 -12.66 24.42
C GLN A 40 5.01 -11.19 24.81
N ASN A 41 4.48 -10.26 24.02
CA ASN A 41 4.58 -8.80 24.23
C ASN A 41 6.02 -8.29 24.45
N ASN A 42 7.02 -8.95 23.87
CA ASN A 42 8.41 -8.52 23.90
C ASN A 42 8.72 -7.69 22.65
N ILE A 43 8.92 -6.38 22.83
CA ILE A 43 9.10 -5.42 21.74
C ILE A 43 10.30 -5.78 20.86
N ASP A 44 11.45 -6.12 21.45
CA ASP A 44 12.67 -6.43 20.70
C ASP A 44 12.46 -7.63 19.76
N VAL A 45 11.79 -8.68 20.28
CA VAL A 45 11.45 -9.88 19.50
C VAL A 45 10.43 -9.57 18.40
N ILE A 46 9.47 -8.69 18.67
CA ILE A 46 8.46 -8.25 17.70
C ILE A 46 9.12 -7.46 16.56
N GLU A 47 10.11 -6.62 16.86
CA GLU A 47 10.82 -5.82 15.87
C GLU A 47 11.65 -6.65 14.89
N ASP A 48 12.38 -7.63 15.40
CA ASP A 48 13.12 -8.55 14.56
C ASP A 48 12.19 -9.38 13.67
N ASN A 49 10.99 -9.69 14.18
CA ASN A 49 10.07 -10.56 13.48
C ASN A 49 9.32 -9.88 12.34
N TYR A 50 8.82 -8.65 12.52
CA TYR A 50 8.07 -8.02 11.42
C TYR A 50 8.95 -7.75 10.18
N ARG A 51 10.28 -7.64 10.30
CA ARG A 51 11.20 -7.50 9.16
C ARG A 51 11.18 -8.73 8.25
N ASN A 52 11.14 -9.94 8.83
CA ASN A 52 11.02 -11.17 8.05
C ASN A 52 9.63 -11.29 7.43
N ALA A 53 8.59 -10.91 8.20
CA ALA A 53 7.24 -10.84 7.69
C ALA A 53 7.09 -9.86 6.50
N GLU A 54 7.81 -8.74 6.47
CA GLU A 54 7.82 -7.83 5.32
C GLU A 54 8.32 -8.52 4.03
N LEU A 55 9.38 -9.34 4.11
CA LEU A 55 9.86 -10.11 2.95
C LEU A 55 8.83 -11.12 2.46
N VAL A 56 8.11 -11.77 3.38
CA VAL A 56 7.01 -12.69 3.04
C VAL A 56 5.85 -11.92 2.41
N SER A 57 5.51 -10.74 2.94
CA SER A 57 4.50 -9.84 2.37
C SER A 57 4.83 -9.47 0.93
N ASP A 58 6.06 -9.03 0.64
CA ASP A 58 6.47 -8.65 -0.71
C ASP A 58 6.32 -9.81 -1.70
N SER A 59 6.69 -11.02 -1.28
CA SER A 59 6.52 -12.24 -2.07
C SER A 59 5.05 -12.54 -2.37
N ILE A 60 4.14 -12.39 -1.40
CA ILE A 60 2.70 -12.55 -1.61
C ILE A 60 2.19 -11.60 -2.70
N ILE A 61 2.61 -10.34 -2.67
CA ILE A 61 2.14 -9.32 -3.63
C ILE A 61 2.72 -9.51 -5.02
N ILE A 62 4.03 -9.78 -5.12
CA ILE A 62 4.72 -10.01 -6.40
C ILE A 62 4.13 -11.24 -7.10
N ASN A 63 3.88 -12.31 -6.36
CA ASN A 63 3.37 -13.56 -6.91
C ASN A 63 1.83 -13.61 -7.01
N GLN A 64 1.13 -12.59 -6.49
CA GLN A 64 -0.32 -12.54 -6.41
C GLN A 64 -0.92 -13.82 -5.78
N ASP A 65 -0.28 -14.35 -4.74
CA ASP A 65 -0.70 -15.60 -4.11
C ASP A 65 -2.00 -15.36 -3.32
N GLU A 66 -3.14 -15.79 -3.86
CA GLU A 66 -4.45 -15.62 -3.24
C GLU A 66 -4.77 -16.80 -2.31
N ASN A 67 -4.39 -16.67 -1.05
CA ASN A 67 -4.62 -17.68 -0.02
C ASN A 67 -5.32 -17.10 1.22
N TYR A 68 -6.26 -17.84 1.80
CA TYR A 68 -6.96 -17.46 3.03
C TYR A 68 -6.00 -17.24 4.21
N ILE A 69 -4.87 -17.95 4.24
CA ILE A 69 -3.84 -17.80 5.28
C ILE A 69 -3.27 -16.38 5.28
N ASN A 70 -3.20 -15.73 4.11
CA ASN A 70 -2.68 -14.37 4.00
C ASN A 70 -3.52 -13.36 4.80
N ALA A 71 -4.83 -13.60 4.91
CA ALA A 71 -5.70 -12.76 5.73
C ALA A 71 -5.27 -12.78 7.20
N HIS A 72 -5.00 -13.97 7.74
CA HIS A 72 -4.52 -14.17 9.11
C HIS A 72 -3.12 -13.61 9.30
N PHE A 73 -2.22 -13.86 8.34
CA PHE A 73 -0.87 -13.31 8.32
C PHE A 73 -0.88 -11.77 8.43
N TYR A 74 -1.62 -11.07 7.56
CA TYR A 74 -1.66 -9.60 7.59
C TYR A 74 -2.33 -9.03 8.85
N TYR A 75 -3.28 -9.78 9.44
CA TYR A 75 -3.91 -9.41 10.71
C TYR A 75 -2.91 -9.51 11.88
N GLU A 76 -2.15 -10.60 11.97
CA GLU A 76 -1.11 -10.74 13.01
C GLU A 76 0.05 -9.77 12.80
N LEU A 77 0.42 -9.50 11.55
CA LEU A 77 1.40 -8.48 11.22
C LEU A 77 0.93 -7.07 11.66
N ALA A 78 -0.38 -6.78 11.54
CA ALA A 78 -0.93 -5.53 12.06
C ALA A 78 -0.80 -5.42 13.59
N LYS A 79 -1.04 -6.51 14.32
CA LYS A 79 -0.85 -6.55 15.78
C LYS A 79 0.61 -6.32 16.16
N ALA A 80 1.55 -6.95 15.45
CA ALA A 80 2.98 -6.74 15.65
C ALA A 80 3.35 -5.25 15.49
N TYR A 81 2.87 -4.60 14.43
CA TYR A 81 3.08 -3.16 14.25
C TYR A 81 2.40 -2.31 15.33
N LYS A 82 1.21 -2.69 15.80
CA LYS A 82 0.54 -2.00 16.92
C LYS A 82 1.39 -2.05 18.20
N LEU A 83 1.95 -3.21 18.52
CA LEU A 83 2.81 -3.41 19.69
C LEU A 83 4.14 -2.65 19.55
N GLY A 84 4.71 -2.61 18.35
CA GLY A 84 5.92 -1.84 18.02
C GLY A 84 5.68 -0.33 17.79
N GLY A 85 4.48 0.20 18.04
CA GLY A 85 4.17 1.62 17.89
C GLY A 85 4.11 2.14 16.45
N LYS A 86 4.15 1.27 15.44
CA LYS A 86 4.16 1.64 14.01
C LYS A 86 2.74 1.79 13.45
N SER A 87 2.11 2.91 13.77
CA SER A 87 0.69 3.13 13.46
C SER A 87 0.37 3.13 11.94
N GLY A 88 1.21 3.75 11.11
CA GLY A 88 1.09 3.73 9.65
C GLY A 88 1.10 2.31 9.08
N MET A 89 2.09 1.51 9.49
CA MET A 89 2.25 0.13 9.06
C MET A 89 1.16 -0.80 9.58
N CYS A 90 0.68 -0.59 10.81
CA CYS A 90 -0.48 -1.28 11.36
C CYS A 90 -1.73 -1.05 10.49
N ALA A 91 -2.07 0.22 10.23
CA ALA A 91 -3.22 0.58 9.39
C ALA A 91 -3.08 0.00 7.97
N PHE A 92 -1.89 0.11 7.38
CA PHE A 92 -1.60 -0.45 6.06
C PHE A 92 -1.72 -1.98 6.01
N SER A 93 -1.28 -2.68 7.04
CA SER A 93 -1.44 -4.13 7.14
C SER A 93 -2.91 -4.56 7.23
N LEU A 94 -3.72 -3.82 7.97
CA LEU A 94 -5.17 -4.04 8.01
C LEU A 94 -5.84 -3.73 6.66
N LEU A 95 -5.37 -2.74 5.90
CA LEU A 95 -5.85 -2.51 4.53
C LEU A 95 -5.48 -3.65 3.59
N ARG A 96 -4.25 -4.19 3.67
CA ARG A 96 -3.83 -5.36 2.89
C ARG A 96 -4.72 -6.57 3.20
N GLN A 97 -4.96 -6.85 4.48
CA GLN A 97 -5.90 -7.88 4.90
C GLN A 97 -7.30 -7.62 4.34
N LEU A 98 -7.83 -6.41 4.52
CA LEU A 98 -9.21 -6.09 4.18
C LEU A 98 -9.49 -6.13 2.68
N ILE A 99 -8.57 -5.57 1.88
CA ILE A 99 -8.76 -5.29 0.46
C ILE A 99 -8.25 -6.45 -0.40
N LEU A 100 -7.06 -6.98 -0.12
CA LEU A 100 -6.46 -8.03 -0.96
C LEU A 100 -6.90 -9.43 -0.51
N PHE A 101 -7.04 -9.67 0.80
CA PHE A 101 -7.26 -11.00 1.37
C PHE A 101 -8.42 -10.99 2.38
N SER A 102 -9.60 -10.61 1.93
CA SER A 102 -10.74 -10.36 2.80
C SER A 102 -11.18 -11.58 3.62
N ASN A 103 -11.52 -11.34 4.88
CA ASN A 103 -12.08 -12.31 5.82
C ASN A 103 -13.02 -11.56 6.77
N ASP A 104 -14.28 -11.99 6.87
CA ASP A 104 -15.31 -11.26 7.60
C ASP A 104 -15.09 -11.25 9.12
N SER A 105 -14.56 -12.33 9.68
CA SER A 105 -14.25 -12.42 11.11
C SER A 105 -13.13 -11.43 11.48
N LEU A 106 -12.04 -11.44 10.70
CA LEU A 106 -10.91 -10.54 10.91
C LEU A 106 -11.25 -9.08 10.60
N ARG A 107 -12.15 -8.82 9.66
CA ARG A 107 -12.69 -7.48 9.37
C ARG A 107 -13.37 -6.87 10.59
N ASN A 108 -14.24 -7.63 11.25
CA ASN A 108 -14.92 -7.16 12.45
C ASN A 108 -13.94 -6.97 13.61
N GLY A 109 -12.95 -7.86 13.75
CA GLY A 109 -11.90 -7.73 14.76
C GLY A 109 -10.82 -6.67 14.47
N GLY A 110 -10.73 -6.18 13.23
CA GLY A 110 -9.68 -5.27 12.77
C GLY A 110 -10.06 -3.79 12.76
N ILE A 111 -11.36 -3.47 12.67
CA ILE A 111 -11.82 -2.07 12.51
C ILE A 111 -11.39 -1.16 13.66
N GLN A 112 -11.46 -1.62 14.92
CA GLN A 112 -11.07 -0.79 16.06
C GLN A 112 -9.57 -0.51 16.04
N SER A 113 -8.74 -1.54 15.80
CA SER A 113 -7.30 -1.37 15.65
C SER A 113 -6.93 -0.44 14.49
N PHE A 114 -7.69 -0.47 13.39
CA PHE A 114 -7.51 0.47 12.29
C PHE A 114 -7.82 1.91 12.70
N ILE A 115 -8.94 2.14 13.39
CA ILE A 115 -9.33 3.47 13.89
C ILE A 115 -8.29 4.01 14.88
N ASP A 116 -7.81 3.17 15.81
CA ASP A 116 -6.77 3.56 16.77
C ASP A 116 -5.48 3.96 16.06
N ALA A 117 -5.03 3.16 15.08
CA ALA A 117 -3.85 3.44 14.28
C ALA A 117 -3.99 4.75 13.48
N CYS A 118 -5.16 4.98 12.87
CA CYS A 118 -5.46 6.23 12.17
C CYS A 118 -5.48 7.44 13.11
N ALA A 119 -5.97 7.29 14.35
CA ALA A 119 -5.97 8.39 15.32
C ALA A 119 -4.53 8.84 15.65
N ASN A 120 -3.58 7.91 15.77
CA ASN A 120 -2.15 8.21 15.96
C ASN A 120 -1.50 8.89 14.75
N LEU A 121 -2.13 8.83 13.57
CA LEU A 121 -1.71 9.53 12.35
C LEU A 121 -2.45 10.86 12.14
N GLU A 122 -3.22 11.32 13.14
CA GLU A 122 -4.07 12.51 13.05
C GLU A 122 -5.06 12.44 11.88
N ILE A 123 -5.66 11.26 11.68
CA ILE A 123 -6.75 11.03 10.74
C ILE A 123 -8.06 10.98 11.51
N ASP A 124 -8.99 11.86 11.14
CA ASP A 124 -10.31 11.92 11.78
C ASP A 124 -11.03 10.58 11.73
N LYS A 125 -11.73 10.23 12.82
CA LYS A 125 -12.47 8.97 12.94
C LYS A 125 -13.45 8.73 11.79
N SER A 126 -14.15 9.78 11.33
CA SER A 126 -15.08 9.68 10.19
C SER A 126 -14.36 9.30 8.90
N LYS A 127 -13.19 9.92 8.64
CA LYS A 127 -12.33 9.61 7.50
C LYS A 127 -11.77 8.19 7.61
N ALA A 128 -11.27 7.78 8.78
CA ALA A 128 -10.80 6.42 9.03
C ALA A 128 -11.90 5.37 8.76
N VAL A 129 -13.11 5.59 9.29
CA VAL A 129 -14.26 4.69 9.04
C VAL A 129 -14.60 4.63 7.54
N ASN A 130 -14.53 5.76 6.83
CA ASN A 130 -14.80 5.78 5.38
C ASN A 130 -13.73 5.03 4.58
N ILE A 131 -12.44 5.18 4.91
CA ILE A 131 -11.35 4.42 4.29
C ILE A 131 -11.60 2.91 4.48
N TYR A 132 -11.85 2.50 5.73
CA TYR A 132 -12.09 1.08 6.05
C TYR A 132 -13.33 0.53 5.35
N LYS A 133 -14.46 1.26 5.37
CA LYS A 133 -15.68 0.83 4.68
C LYS A 133 -15.50 0.74 3.18
N THR A 134 -14.76 1.67 2.56
CA THR A 134 -14.44 1.63 1.13
C THR A 134 -13.62 0.39 0.80
N GLY A 135 -12.61 0.06 1.62
CA GLY A 135 -11.85 -1.18 1.47
C GLY A 135 -12.71 -2.44 1.64
N ALA A 136 -13.61 -2.45 2.63
CA ALA A 136 -14.51 -3.58 2.91
C ALA A 136 -15.53 -3.84 1.80
N LYS A 137 -15.98 -2.77 1.14
CA LYS A 137 -16.86 -2.77 -0.05
C LYS A 137 -16.10 -2.89 -1.36
N GLY A 138 -14.78 -3.13 -1.30
CA GLY A 138 -13.90 -3.21 -2.46
C GLY A 138 -14.49 -4.07 -3.58
N PRO A 139 -14.10 -3.81 -4.84
CA PRO A 139 -14.81 -4.30 -6.00
C PRO A 139 -15.08 -5.80 -5.85
N ASN A 140 -16.31 -6.22 -6.15
CA ASN A 140 -16.78 -7.62 -6.13
C ASN A 140 -16.02 -8.53 -7.13
N THR A 141 -14.87 -8.05 -7.62
CA THR A 141 -14.02 -8.63 -8.62
C THR A 141 -13.00 -9.52 -7.94
N LYS A 142 -12.89 -10.77 -8.41
CA LYS A 142 -11.74 -11.64 -8.17
C LYS A 142 -10.43 -11.11 -8.81
N ASN A 143 -10.38 -9.84 -9.23
CA ASN A 143 -9.25 -9.25 -9.93
C ASN A 143 -8.27 -8.67 -8.90
N PHE A 144 -7.10 -9.30 -8.78
CA PHE A 144 -6.03 -8.82 -7.90
C PHE A 144 -5.58 -7.40 -8.24
N THR A 145 -5.38 -7.09 -9.53
CA THR A 145 -4.92 -5.78 -10.00
C THR A 145 -5.88 -4.64 -9.60
N ALA A 146 -7.19 -4.84 -9.72
CA ALA A 146 -8.18 -3.86 -9.31
C ALA A 146 -8.20 -3.65 -7.78
N ARG A 147 -8.00 -4.73 -7.01
CA ARG A 147 -7.86 -4.64 -5.55
C ARG A 147 -6.54 -3.98 -5.14
N LEU A 148 -5.46 -4.20 -5.88
CA LEU A 148 -4.17 -3.55 -5.67
C LEU A 148 -4.26 -2.04 -5.92
N GLU A 149 -4.97 -1.62 -6.97
CA GLU A 149 -5.28 -0.21 -7.21
C GLU A 149 -6.01 0.41 -6.02
N LEU A 150 -7.10 -0.22 -5.59
CA LEU A 150 -7.87 0.25 -4.44
C LEU A 150 -7.01 0.32 -3.17
N LEU A 151 -6.17 -0.70 -2.93
CA LEU A 151 -5.25 -0.70 -1.80
C LEU A 151 -4.32 0.51 -1.86
N ILE A 152 -3.69 0.78 -3.01
CA ILE A 152 -2.78 1.93 -3.17
C ILE A 152 -3.55 3.22 -2.88
N GLU A 153 -4.74 3.40 -3.46
CA GLU A 153 -5.55 4.61 -3.27
C GLU A 153 -5.96 4.84 -1.82
N GLN A 154 -6.38 3.79 -1.11
CA GLN A 154 -6.75 3.90 0.31
C GLN A 154 -5.52 4.12 1.20
N SER A 155 -4.37 3.56 0.83
CA SER A 155 -3.13 3.67 1.62
C SER A 155 -2.47 5.03 1.48
N ILE A 156 -2.67 5.73 0.35
CA ILE A 156 -2.25 7.14 0.19
C ILE A 156 -2.88 8.03 1.27
N GLU A 157 -4.11 7.74 1.69
CA GLU A 157 -4.81 8.51 2.73
C GLU A 157 -4.20 8.39 4.13
N LEU A 158 -3.28 7.43 4.34
CA LEU A 158 -2.57 7.27 5.59
C LEU A 158 -1.49 8.33 5.81
N TYR A 159 -0.97 8.92 4.72
CA TYR A 159 0.10 9.92 4.75
C TYR A 159 1.20 9.57 5.77
N ASP A 160 1.79 8.37 5.62
CA ASP A 160 2.84 7.87 6.49
C ASP A 160 4.13 7.60 5.68
N LYS A 161 5.29 7.93 6.27
CA LYS A 161 6.59 7.85 5.59
C LYS A 161 7.07 6.41 5.40
N GLU A 162 6.77 5.50 6.32
CA GLU A 162 7.12 4.09 6.17
C GLU A 162 6.23 3.44 5.09
N VAL A 163 4.93 3.74 5.13
CA VAL A 163 3.97 3.28 4.11
C VAL A 163 4.33 3.80 2.72
N GLU A 164 4.76 5.06 2.57
CA GLU A 164 5.17 5.63 1.28
C GLU A 164 6.24 4.76 0.57
N LYS A 165 7.23 4.26 1.33
CA LYS A 165 8.32 3.45 0.76
C LYS A 165 7.79 2.18 0.09
N ILE A 166 6.82 1.53 0.71
CA ILE A 166 6.20 0.31 0.20
C ILE A 166 5.25 0.64 -0.96
N LEU A 167 4.50 1.75 -0.86
CA LEU A 167 3.61 2.18 -1.94
C LEU A 167 4.35 2.43 -3.25
N LYS A 168 5.57 2.98 -3.23
CA LYS A 168 6.39 3.12 -4.45
C LYS A 168 6.58 1.78 -5.17
N GLN A 169 6.84 0.71 -4.43
CA GLN A 169 6.99 -0.63 -4.99
C GLN A 169 5.66 -1.17 -5.52
N TYR A 170 4.58 -1.00 -4.78
CA TYR A 170 3.25 -1.49 -5.18
C TYR A 170 2.74 -0.77 -6.42
N THR A 171 2.91 0.56 -6.50
CA THR A 171 2.59 1.36 -7.68
C THR A 171 3.38 0.88 -8.90
N PHE A 172 4.68 0.60 -8.75
CA PHE A 172 5.49 0.05 -9.83
C PHE A 172 4.99 -1.31 -10.32
N GLN A 173 4.62 -2.23 -9.40
CA GLN A 173 4.08 -3.53 -9.78
C GLN A 173 2.70 -3.43 -10.44
N TYR A 174 1.86 -2.49 -9.98
CA TYR A 174 0.56 -2.21 -10.59
C TYR A 174 0.73 -1.68 -12.03
N GLU A 175 1.59 -0.68 -12.24
CA GLU A 175 1.78 -0.04 -13.54
C GLU A 175 2.39 -0.97 -14.61
N LYS A 176 3.19 -1.97 -14.21
CA LYS A 176 3.65 -3.03 -15.13
C LYS A 176 2.50 -3.76 -15.82
N ASN A 177 1.39 -3.93 -15.12
CA ASN A 177 0.24 -4.71 -15.56
C ASN A 177 -0.91 -3.81 -16.05
N THR A 178 -0.87 -2.50 -15.79
CA THR A 178 -1.94 -1.57 -16.16
C THR A 178 -1.35 -0.19 -16.49
N PRO A 179 -1.32 0.20 -17.78
CA PRO A 179 -0.69 1.46 -18.20
C PRO A 179 -1.48 2.71 -17.81
N ASN A 180 -2.75 2.57 -17.40
CA ASN A 180 -3.64 3.68 -17.07
C ASN A 180 -3.99 3.71 -15.58
N SER A 181 -3.02 4.06 -14.73
CA SER A 181 -3.26 4.30 -13.30
C SER A 181 -4.24 5.46 -13.07
N SER A 182 -5.00 5.38 -11.98
CA SER A 182 -5.89 6.46 -11.57
C SER A 182 -5.14 7.78 -11.37
N LEU A 183 -5.85 8.89 -11.54
CA LEU A 183 -5.28 10.23 -11.36
C LEU A 183 -4.62 10.39 -9.98
N LYS A 184 -5.27 9.85 -8.95
CA LYS A 184 -4.76 9.89 -7.57
C LYS A 184 -3.41 9.21 -7.42
N ILE A 185 -3.24 8.03 -8.04
CA ILE A 185 -1.97 7.30 -8.02
C ILE A 185 -0.88 8.09 -8.77
N LYS A 186 -1.21 8.64 -9.94
CA LYS A 186 -0.28 9.46 -10.74
C LYS A 186 0.19 10.69 -9.97
N GLN A 187 -0.73 11.40 -9.33
CA GLN A 187 -0.45 12.55 -8.49
C GLN A 187 0.46 12.18 -7.31
N TRP A 188 0.11 11.13 -6.55
CA TRP A 188 0.92 10.67 -5.43
C TRP A 188 2.34 10.28 -5.84
N LYS A 189 2.46 9.50 -6.94
CA LYS A 189 3.75 9.08 -7.49
C LYS A 189 4.61 10.29 -7.83
N TYR A 190 4.06 11.25 -8.59
CA TYR A 190 4.79 12.47 -8.96
C TYR A 190 5.30 13.24 -7.73
N LEU A 191 4.46 13.45 -6.71
CA LEU A 191 4.88 14.13 -5.47
C LEU A 191 5.96 13.36 -4.72
N SER A 192 5.94 12.04 -4.82
CA SER A 192 6.92 11.14 -4.20
C SER A 192 8.24 11.10 -4.95
N ASP A 193 8.22 11.31 -6.27
CA ASP A 193 9.40 11.35 -7.15
C ASP A 193 10.16 12.68 -7.02
N ILE A 194 9.43 13.80 -6.89
CA ILE A 194 10.05 15.09 -6.57
C ILE A 194 10.51 15.20 -5.10
N ASP A 195 10.40 14.11 -4.32
CA ASP A 195 10.85 14.02 -2.93
C ASP A 195 10.23 15.12 -2.04
N LEU A 196 8.91 15.29 -2.14
CA LEU A 196 8.17 16.17 -1.25
C LEU A 196 7.90 15.45 0.09
N ASP A 197 7.94 16.14 1.23
CA ASP A 197 7.57 15.53 2.51
C ASP A 197 6.08 15.24 2.61
N ILE A 198 5.77 14.26 3.46
CA ILE A 198 4.43 13.74 3.72
C ILE A 198 3.40 14.83 4.08
N SER A 199 3.75 15.80 4.94
CA SER A 199 2.83 16.89 5.31
C SER A 199 2.45 17.73 4.10
N SER A 200 3.44 18.12 3.29
CA SER A 200 3.19 18.88 2.07
C SER A 200 2.40 18.05 1.03
N LYS A 201 2.62 16.72 0.95
CA LYS A 201 1.80 15.83 0.13
C LYS A 201 0.35 15.76 0.61
N LYS A 202 0.12 15.66 1.92
CA LYS A 202 -1.21 15.68 2.56
C LYS A 202 -1.96 16.96 2.22
N ASP A 203 -1.29 18.11 2.34
CA ASP A 203 -1.88 19.41 2.04
C ASP A 203 -2.27 19.54 0.56
N ILE A 204 -1.42 19.05 -0.35
CA ILE A 204 -1.72 19.03 -1.79
C ILE A 204 -2.89 18.05 -2.04
N MET A 205 -2.71 16.76 -1.78
CA MET A 205 -3.69 15.74 -2.14
C MET A 205 -5.10 15.97 -1.56
N ASN A 206 -5.23 16.49 -0.33
CA ASN A 206 -6.55 16.76 0.26
C ASN A 206 -7.28 17.96 -0.36
N ASN A 207 -6.55 18.96 -0.85
CA ASN A 207 -7.14 20.19 -1.38
C ASN A 207 -7.33 20.17 -2.90
N TYR A 208 -6.65 19.27 -3.62
CA TYR A 208 -6.65 19.21 -5.09
C TYR A 208 -7.86 18.50 -5.72
N ASN A 209 -8.81 17.98 -4.93
CA ASN A 209 -10.08 17.43 -5.44
C ASN A 209 -11.14 18.49 -5.80
N ALA A 210 -10.87 19.76 -5.51
CA ALA A 210 -11.69 20.89 -5.96
C ALA A 210 -10.91 21.67 -7.01
N SER A 211 -11.61 22.26 -7.97
CA SER A 211 -11.15 23.09 -9.10
C SER A 211 -10.32 24.35 -8.77
N ASN A 212 -9.55 24.34 -7.67
CA ASN A 212 -8.93 25.49 -7.01
C ASN A 212 -7.42 25.28 -6.78
N THR A 213 -6.71 24.79 -7.79
CA THR A 213 -5.24 24.68 -7.75
C THR A 213 -4.57 26.05 -7.53
N ASP A 214 -5.18 27.11 -8.07
CA ASP A 214 -4.77 28.48 -7.82
C ASP A 214 -4.90 28.84 -6.34
N ASP A 215 -5.98 28.47 -5.64
CA ASP A 215 -6.19 28.87 -4.23
C ASP A 215 -5.18 28.25 -3.27
N ILE A 216 -4.74 27.00 -3.48
CA ILE A 216 -3.78 26.35 -2.56
C ILE A 216 -2.43 27.08 -2.60
N PHE A 217 -1.99 27.45 -3.80
CA PHE A 217 -0.74 28.17 -3.99
C PHE A 217 -0.85 29.67 -3.77
N ASN A 218 -2.05 30.25 -3.94
CA ASN A 218 -2.34 31.63 -3.58
C ASN A 218 -2.38 31.80 -2.06
N ASN A 219 -2.89 30.81 -1.33
CA ASN A 219 -2.98 30.85 0.14
C ASN A 219 -1.71 30.36 0.85
N ASN A 220 -0.81 29.63 0.17
CA ASN A 220 0.43 29.12 0.76
C ASN A 220 1.66 29.32 -0.16
N ALA A 221 2.14 30.56 -0.22
CA ALA A 221 3.32 30.93 -1.03
C ALA A 221 4.59 30.14 -0.66
N LYS A 222 4.75 29.72 0.61
CA LYS A 222 5.89 28.92 1.06
C LYS A 222 5.85 27.51 0.47
N LEU A 223 4.68 26.86 0.49
CA LEU A 223 4.47 25.56 -0.14
C LEU A 223 4.67 25.65 -1.66
N LYS A 224 4.11 26.68 -2.30
CA LYS A 224 4.32 26.95 -3.74
C LYS A 224 5.80 27.00 -4.11
N ASN A 225 6.58 27.82 -3.42
CA ASN A 225 8.01 27.96 -3.70
C ASN A 225 8.79 26.66 -3.48
N LYS A 226 8.42 25.90 -2.46
CA LYS A 226 9.02 24.59 -2.16
C LYS A 226 8.74 23.57 -3.28
N VAL A 227 7.49 23.46 -3.72
CA VAL A 227 7.09 22.60 -4.84
C VAL A 227 7.82 23.01 -6.10
N LEU A 228 7.79 24.29 -6.47
CA LEU A 228 8.48 24.82 -7.65
C LEU A 228 9.99 24.50 -7.65
N LYS A 229 10.66 24.63 -6.49
CA LYS A 229 12.08 24.30 -6.34
C LYS A 229 12.34 22.81 -6.57
N LYS A 230 11.51 21.93 -6.01
CA LYS A 230 11.64 20.47 -6.15
C LYS A 230 11.34 20.01 -7.58
N VAL A 231 10.26 20.51 -8.17
CA VAL A 231 9.87 20.27 -9.58
C VAL A 231 10.99 20.68 -10.55
N LYS A 232 11.52 21.91 -10.43
CA LYS A 232 12.64 22.37 -11.27
C LYS A 232 13.89 21.51 -11.14
N LYS A 233 14.20 21.02 -9.93
CA LYS A 233 15.34 20.13 -9.69
C LYS A 233 15.15 18.75 -10.33
N HIS A 234 13.92 18.23 -10.27
CA HIS A 234 13.58 16.90 -10.78
C HIS A 234 13.57 16.86 -12.32
N ASP A 235 12.82 17.78 -12.95
CA ASP A 235 12.46 17.64 -14.37
C ASP A 235 13.46 18.27 -15.34
N LYS A 236 14.46 19.05 -14.88
CA LYS A 236 15.54 19.73 -15.64
C LYS A 236 15.13 20.58 -16.88
N ASN A 237 13.88 20.51 -17.33
CA ASN A 237 13.34 21.08 -18.56
C ASN A 237 12.24 22.10 -18.28
N SER A 238 12.00 22.99 -19.24
CA SER A 238 10.96 24.04 -19.24
C SER A 238 9.51 23.53 -19.14
N GLN A 239 9.28 22.21 -19.26
CA GLN A 239 7.95 21.57 -19.21
C GLN A 239 7.54 21.07 -17.83
N ALA A 240 8.42 21.12 -16.83
CA ALA A 240 8.18 20.63 -15.47
C ALA A 240 6.89 21.20 -14.83
N LEU A 241 6.70 22.51 -15.00
CA LEU A 241 5.52 23.21 -14.49
C LEU A 241 4.25 22.81 -15.26
N ALA A 242 4.38 22.50 -16.55
CA ALA A 242 3.27 22.04 -17.38
C ALA A 242 2.82 20.64 -16.95
N THR A 243 3.76 19.71 -16.71
CA THR A 243 3.45 18.36 -16.19
C THR A 243 2.79 18.42 -14.81
N PHE A 244 3.32 19.23 -13.89
CA PHE A 244 2.67 19.45 -12.60
C PHE A 244 1.25 20.03 -12.79
N THR A 245 1.11 21.05 -13.62
CA THR A 245 -0.20 21.67 -13.86
C THR A 245 -1.18 20.70 -14.51
N GLU A 246 -0.75 19.84 -15.43
CA GLU A 246 -1.62 18.86 -16.08
C GLU A 246 -2.10 17.76 -15.12
N LEU A 247 -1.20 17.24 -14.27
CA LEU A 247 -1.55 16.19 -13.30
C LEU A 247 -2.48 16.70 -12.21
N PHE A 248 -2.36 17.98 -11.86
CA PHE A 248 -3.05 18.54 -10.71
C PHE A 248 -4.17 19.50 -11.10
N ASN A 249 -4.23 19.92 -12.35
CA ASN A 249 -5.31 20.68 -12.97
C ASN A 249 -5.60 20.08 -14.36
N PRO A 250 -6.01 18.81 -14.45
CA PRO A 250 -6.39 18.22 -15.72
C PRO A 250 -7.55 19.07 -16.25
N LYS A 251 -7.36 19.69 -17.41
CA LYS A 251 -8.31 20.63 -18.01
C LYS A 251 -9.76 20.12 -17.90
N LYS A 252 -10.66 21.02 -17.51
CA LYS A 252 -12.10 20.91 -17.80
C LYS A 252 -12.33 20.62 -19.28
#